data_AF-A0A0M3K042-F1
#
_entry.id   AF-A0A0M3K042-F1
#
_cell.length_a   1.000
_cell.length_b   1.000
_cell.length_c   1.000
_cell.angle_alpha   90.00
_cell.angle_beta   90.00
_cell.angle_gamma   90.00
#
_symmetry.space_group_name_H-M   'P 1'
#
loop_
_entity.id
_entity.type
_entity.pdbx_description
1 polymer ?
#
loop_
_entity_poly.entity_id
_entity_poly.type
_entity_poly.pdbx_seq_one_letter_code
_entity_poly.pdbx_strand_id
1 'polypeptide(L)'
;MNVSFLLIFVLIRFAHPLCSETSLCIERIRRLVAEPRRFWFGEQWKLVSYGFRNFRIFPFHSLGGRLFRVKTYQAAFLQNLRLYPRVTFRTQPGTYRACDHDFVVDKPGRSIIEVDPDMEPVEPFNIRYLPDIRWPGISRNDTFIILITDAGFGTLNFVAYDYPKNSKVLQHYKPSENFRPLVNPLVVIVFQQAPKRDYGNLKITDGSELFNLPKFMIDNALESEHKNTILSDLVGMNIVMVSADAYSIEKQRIRAIVDNCHSLIQQKLRKDNRWSFVNAFPLSEMDTSLSVDYQQPAVSYEVCCEQIDLWDMWLPLDPLGDGNLPSLVVHNEPRVSAIRIPQNNANYQRSARDFVGVVLFDYSYSLVLFDPDRAFLHWLIIDIPSASLAASSINDGKTVGCVLSLSLR
;
A
#
# COMPACT_ATOMS: atom_id res chain seq x y z
N MET A 1 44.86 12.67 35.59
CA MET A 1 44.34 11.53 36.38
C MET A 1 43.07 12.03 37.07
N ASN A 2 41.84 11.57 36.83
CA ASN A 2 41.36 10.32 36.26
C ASN A 2 40.10 10.57 35.41
N VAL A 3 40.01 9.75 34.37
CA VAL A 3 38.89 9.53 33.47
C VAL A 3 37.93 8.54 34.14
N SER A 4 36.61 8.78 34.09
CA SER A 4 35.57 7.75 34.27
C SER A 4 34.30 8.19 33.52
N PHE A 5 34.19 7.79 32.25
CA PHE A 5 33.42 6.62 31.76
C PHE A 5 31.93 6.94 31.55
N LEU A 6 31.64 7.53 30.37
CA LEU A 6 30.33 7.53 29.74
C LEU A 6 30.08 6.11 29.19
N LEU A 7 29.11 5.40 29.78
CA LEU A 7 28.64 4.11 29.29
C LEU A 7 27.67 4.36 28.12
N ILE A 8 28.23 4.46 26.91
CA ILE A 8 27.43 4.45 25.67
C ILE A 8 27.04 3.00 25.41
N PHE A 9 25.81 2.62 25.81
CA PHE A 9 25.17 1.41 25.31
C PHE A 9 24.89 1.58 23.82
N VAL A 10 25.85 1.20 22.99
CA VAL A 10 25.63 0.97 21.56
C VAL A 10 24.74 -0.26 21.45
N LEU A 11 23.45 -0.04 21.22
CA LEU A 11 22.53 -1.05 20.73
C LEU A 11 23.00 -1.48 19.34
N ILE A 12 23.93 -2.45 19.30
CA ILE A 12 24.24 -3.19 18.09
C ILE A 12 22.97 -3.97 17.75
N ARG A 13 22.16 -3.43 16.82
CA ARG A 13 21.15 -4.23 16.13
C ARG A 13 21.93 -5.35 15.44
N PHE A 14 21.89 -6.55 16.02
CA PHE A 14 22.37 -7.76 15.36
C PHE A 14 21.56 -7.95 14.08
N ALA A 15 22.09 -7.45 12.97
CA ALA A 15 21.68 -7.87 11.65
C ALA A 15 21.94 -9.38 11.61
N HIS A 16 20.86 -10.15 11.74
CA HIS A 16 20.96 -11.60 11.63
C HIS A 16 21.52 -11.90 10.23
N PRO A 17 22.55 -12.75 10.12
CA PRO A 17 23.10 -13.09 8.82
C PRO A 17 21.99 -13.66 7.96
N LEU A 18 21.94 -13.18 6.72
CA LEU A 18 21.09 -13.67 5.66
C LEU A 18 21.10 -15.21 5.66
N CYS A 19 19.91 -15.83 5.70
CA CYS A 19 19.65 -17.27 5.68
C CYS A 19 20.78 -18.16 5.12
N SER A 20 21.73 -18.57 5.98
CA SER A 20 22.88 -19.41 5.60
C SER A 20 22.51 -20.88 5.48
N GLU A 21 21.56 -21.35 6.29
CA GLU A 21 21.09 -22.74 6.33
C GLU A 21 19.63 -22.87 5.89
N THR A 22 19.38 -23.58 4.79
CA THR A 22 18.04 -23.80 4.21
C THR A 22 17.04 -24.39 5.20
N SER A 23 17.47 -25.36 6.02
CA SER A 23 16.63 -26.05 7.01
C SER A 23 16.06 -25.07 8.05
N LEU A 24 16.92 -24.20 8.59
CA LEU A 24 16.56 -23.22 9.60
C LEU A 24 15.58 -22.18 9.04
N CYS A 25 15.75 -21.77 7.78
CA CYS A 25 14.85 -20.82 7.12
C CYS A 25 13.48 -21.43 6.82
N ILE A 26 13.44 -22.70 6.40
CA ILE A 26 12.18 -23.44 6.25
C ILE A 26 11.46 -23.55 7.61
N GLU A 27 12.19 -23.79 8.70
CA GLU A 27 11.60 -23.81 10.04
C GLU A 27 11.01 -22.45 10.44
N ARG A 28 11.73 -21.35 10.18
CA ARG A 28 11.21 -19.99 10.39
C ARG A 28 9.94 -19.72 9.58
N ILE A 29 9.90 -20.12 8.31
CA ILE A 29 8.69 -20.03 7.48
C ILE A 29 7.54 -20.84 8.10
N ARG A 30 7.79 -22.09 8.53
CA ARG A 30 6.76 -22.92 9.18
C ARG A 30 6.19 -22.26 10.43
N ARG A 31 7.02 -21.59 11.24
CA ARG A 31 6.59 -20.82 12.42
C ARG A 31 5.78 -19.59 12.02
N LEU A 32 6.30 -18.79 11.06
CA LEU A 32 5.66 -17.58 10.56
C LEU A 32 4.26 -17.85 9.99
N VAL A 33 4.11 -18.95 9.24
CA VAL A 33 2.84 -19.35 8.63
C VAL A 33 1.79 -19.74 9.69
N ALA A 34 2.24 -20.30 10.82
CA ALA A 34 1.37 -20.71 11.93
C ALA A 34 0.98 -19.55 12.86
N GLU A 35 1.71 -18.43 12.81
CA GLU A 35 1.56 -17.34 13.77
C GLU A 35 0.17 -16.69 13.69
N PRO A 36 -0.57 -16.62 14.82
CA PRO A 36 -1.90 -16.05 14.82
C PRO A 36 -1.88 -14.52 14.78
N ARG A 37 -2.79 -13.92 14.02
CA ARG A 37 -3.10 -12.48 13.97
C ARG A 37 -1.93 -11.56 13.57
N ARG A 38 -0.83 -12.11 13.05
CA ARG A 38 0.29 -11.32 12.52
C ARG A 38 -0.06 -10.54 11.26
N PHE A 39 -0.96 -11.07 10.45
CA PHE A 39 -1.35 -10.49 9.17
C PHE A 39 -2.86 -10.24 9.12
N TRP A 40 -3.23 -9.28 8.29
CA TRP A 40 -4.62 -9.02 7.94
C TRP A 40 -5.05 -9.87 6.73
N PHE A 41 -6.24 -10.45 6.80
CA PHE A 41 -6.83 -11.26 5.74
C PHE A 41 -8.25 -10.77 5.46
N GLY A 42 -8.40 -9.86 4.50
CA GLY A 42 -9.71 -9.38 4.11
C GLY A 42 -10.23 -10.13 2.90
N GLU A 43 -11.18 -11.05 3.08
CA GLU A 43 -12.00 -11.52 1.94
C GLU A 43 -13.11 -10.51 1.61
N GLN A 44 -13.39 -9.58 2.54
CA GLN A 44 -14.47 -8.60 2.47
C GLN A 44 -14.27 -7.50 1.41
N TRP A 45 -13.03 -7.18 1.01
CA TRP A 45 -12.78 -6.02 0.14
C TRP A 45 -13.29 -6.23 -1.31
N LYS A 46 -13.12 -7.44 -1.89
CA LYS A 46 -13.68 -7.74 -3.22
C LYS A 46 -15.21 -7.90 -3.19
N LEU A 47 -15.77 -8.33 -2.05
CA LEU A 47 -17.21 -8.57 -1.86
C LEU A 47 -18.06 -7.28 -1.87
N VAL A 48 -17.43 -6.10 -1.84
CA VAL A 48 -18.12 -4.80 -1.99
C VAL A 48 -18.47 -4.50 -3.46
N SER A 49 -17.80 -5.16 -4.42
CA SER A 49 -17.87 -4.81 -5.85
C SER A 49 -18.97 -5.51 -6.65
N TYR A 50 -19.62 -6.54 -6.12
CA TYR A 50 -20.65 -7.30 -6.84
C TYR A 50 -21.80 -7.66 -5.89
N GLY A 51 -22.97 -7.08 -6.12
CA GLY A 51 -24.15 -7.22 -5.28
C GLY A 51 -24.51 -8.68 -4.96
N PHE A 52 -24.54 -8.97 -3.65
CA PHE A 52 -25.12 -10.14 -2.96
C PHE A 52 -24.78 -11.55 -3.47
N ARG A 53 -24.16 -12.38 -2.60
CA ARG A 53 -24.59 -13.76 -2.27
C ARG A 53 -23.78 -14.33 -1.11
N ASN A 54 -24.36 -15.30 -0.40
CA ASN A 54 -23.90 -15.91 0.85
C ASN A 54 -22.47 -16.49 0.80
N PHE A 55 -21.44 -15.66 0.90
CA PHE A 55 -20.10 -16.12 1.20
C PHE A 55 -19.93 -16.16 2.71
N ARG A 56 -19.83 -17.36 3.29
CA ARG A 56 -19.40 -17.54 4.68
C ARG A 56 -17.99 -16.97 4.78
N ILE A 57 -17.88 -15.79 5.37
CA ILE A 57 -16.62 -15.12 5.66
C ILE A 57 -15.90 -16.01 6.66
N PHE A 58 -14.82 -16.67 6.23
CA PHE A 58 -14.00 -17.45 7.14
C PHE A 58 -12.99 -16.50 7.79
N PRO A 59 -13.06 -16.24 9.11
CA PRO A 59 -11.99 -15.52 9.77
C PRO A 59 -10.76 -16.43 9.77
N PHE A 60 -9.81 -16.15 8.89
CA PHE A 60 -8.50 -16.77 8.96
C PHE A 60 -7.69 -16.09 10.05
N HIS A 61 -7.13 -16.87 10.94
CA HIS A 61 -6.32 -16.34 12.04
C HIS A 61 -4.82 -16.47 11.78
N SER A 62 -4.38 -17.23 10.78
CA SER A 62 -2.98 -17.38 10.41
C SER A 62 -2.81 -17.44 8.90
N LEU A 63 -1.59 -17.18 8.41
CA LEU A 63 -1.27 -17.25 6.99
C LEU A 63 -1.50 -18.65 6.43
N GLY A 64 -1.18 -19.70 7.21
CA GLY A 64 -1.43 -21.08 6.82
C GLY A 64 -2.91 -21.39 6.68
N GLY A 65 -3.74 -20.92 7.63
CA GLY A 65 -5.19 -21.03 7.54
C GLY A 65 -5.71 -20.36 6.27
N ARG A 66 -5.20 -19.16 5.96
CA ARG A 66 -5.57 -18.39 4.76
C ARG A 66 -5.19 -19.10 3.46
N LEU A 67 -3.93 -19.53 3.33
CA LEU A 67 -3.41 -20.17 2.12
C LEU A 67 -4.14 -21.47 1.83
N PHE A 68 -4.28 -22.33 2.85
CA PHE A 68 -4.88 -23.66 2.70
C PHE A 68 -6.41 -23.67 2.90
N ARG A 69 -7.03 -22.51 3.13
CA ARG A 69 -8.46 -22.34 3.39
C ARG A 69 -9.01 -23.27 4.48
N VAL A 70 -8.25 -23.42 5.57
CA VAL A 70 -8.61 -24.22 6.74
C VAL A 70 -8.76 -23.36 7.99
N LYS A 71 -9.66 -23.75 8.90
CA LYS A 71 -9.87 -23.06 10.18
C LYS A 71 -8.65 -23.20 11.10
N THR A 72 -8.08 -24.40 11.14
CA THR A 72 -6.94 -24.74 11.99
C THR A 72 -5.82 -25.24 11.10
N TYR A 73 -4.75 -24.46 11.02
CA TYR A 73 -3.55 -24.85 10.29
C TYR A 73 -2.77 -25.92 11.04
N GLN A 74 -2.22 -26.89 10.31
CA GLN A 74 -1.34 -27.93 10.83
C GLN A 74 0.01 -27.88 10.10
N ALA A 75 1.11 -28.15 10.82
CA ALA A 75 2.44 -28.12 10.21
C ALA A 75 2.62 -29.13 9.06
N ALA A 76 1.81 -30.19 9.02
CA ALA A 76 1.80 -31.21 7.97
C ALA A 76 1.55 -30.65 6.56
N PHE A 77 0.81 -29.53 6.43
CA PHE A 77 0.58 -28.89 5.12
C PHE A 77 1.87 -28.42 4.44
N LEU A 78 2.93 -28.16 5.21
CA LEU A 78 4.25 -27.72 4.73
C LEU A 78 5.35 -28.75 5.01
N GLN A 79 4.99 -30.03 5.19
CA GLN A 79 5.96 -31.09 5.49
C GLN A 79 6.96 -31.32 4.34
N ASN A 80 6.53 -31.11 3.10
CA ASN A 80 7.34 -31.32 1.89
C ASN A 80 8.25 -30.15 1.51
N LEU A 81 8.20 -29.05 2.27
CA LEU A 81 9.14 -27.94 2.08
C LEU A 81 10.57 -28.44 2.30
N ARG A 82 11.36 -28.35 1.22
CA ARG A 82 12.79 -28.71 1.19
C ARG A 82 13.65 -27.66 0.48
N LEU A 83 13.02 -26.69 -0.18
CA LEU A 83 13.66 -25.58 -0.85
C LEU A 83 13.29 -24.26 -0.17
N TYR A 84 14.27 -23.40 0.04
CA TYR A 84 14.06 -22.02 0.45
C TYR A 84 14.38 -21.10 -0.74
N PRO A 85 13.37 -20.61 -1.49
CA PRO A 85 13.61 -19.73 -2.62
C PRO A 85 14.11 -18.38 -2.10
N ARG A 86 15.33 -18.00 -2.47
CA ARG A 86 15.89 -16.67 -2.26
C ARG A 86 15.23 -15.73 -3.24
N VAL A 87 14.46 -14.79 -2.71
CA VAL A 87 13.71 -13.80 -3.50
C VAL A 87 14.42 -12.47 -3.35
N THR A 88 14.77 -11.86 -4.48
CA THR A 88 15.58 -10.64 -4.49
C THR A 88 14.91 -9.61 -5.40
N PHE A 89 14.55 -8.46 -4.83
CA PHE A 89 14.06 -7.31 -5.58
C PHE A 89 15.20 -6.34 -5.84
N ARG A 90 15.27 -5.84 -7.08
CA ARG A 90 16.15 -4.73 -7.45
C ARG A 90 15.32 -3.46 -7.45
N THR A 91 15.58 -2.60 -6.48
CA THR A 91 14.88 -1.33 -6.36
C THR A 91 15.38 -0.40 -7.44
N GLN A 92 14.48 0.42 -7.98
CA GLN A 92 14.82 1.41 -8.99
C GLN A 92 14.40 2.79 -8.51
N PRO A 93 15.25 3.81 -8.72
CA PRO A 93 14.88 5.18 -8.43
C PRO A 93 13.70 5.61 -9.31
N GLY A 94 13.09 6.72 -8.95
CA GLY A 94 12.01 7.31 -9.72
C GLY A 94 11.24 8.35 -8.93
N THR A 95 10.36 9.04 -9.63
CA THR A 95 9.45 10.04 -9.07
C THR A 95 8.01 9.62 -9.31
N TYR A 96 7.13 9.96 -8.38
CA TYR A 96 5.69 9.76 -8.54
C TYR A 96 4.92 10.77 -7.70
N ARG A 97 3.75 11.18 -8.20
CA ARG A 97 2.81 12.03 -7.46
C ARG A 97 1.80 11.15 -6.72
N ALA A 98 1.59 11.41 -5.45
CA ALA A 98 0.61 10.71 -4.62
C ALA A 98 0.11 11.63 -3.51
N CYS A 99 -1.19 11.61 -3.22
CA CYS A 99 -1.79 12.40 -2.13
C CYS A 99 -1.38 13.89 -2.16
N ASP A 100 -1.39 14.48 -3.36
CA ASP A 100 -1.01 15.88 -3.63
C ASP A 100 0.45 16.25 -3.34
N HIS A 101 1.31 15.26 -3.13
CA HIS A 101 2.75 15.40 -2.93
C HIS A 101 3.55 14.72 -4.05
N ASP A 102 4.65 15.34 -4.47
CA ASP A 102 5.59 14.75 -5.42
C ASP A 102 6.70 14.01 -4.66
N PHE A 103 6.64 12.68 -4.66
CA PHE A 103 7.63 11.83 -4.04
C PHE A 103 8.81 11.61 -4.98
N VAL A 104 10.02 11.81 -4.45
CA VAL A 104 11.27 11.57 -5.15
C VAL A 104 12.06 10.46 -4.44
N VAL A 105 12.33 9.37 -5.15
CA VAL A 105 13.15 8.25 -4.69
C VAL A 105 14.47 8.28 -5.47
N ASP A 106 15.40 9.15 -5.04
CA ASP A 106 16.69 9.37 -5.74
C ASP A 106 17.66 8.20 -5.58
N LYS A 107 17.72 7.64 -4.38
CA LYS A 107 18.48 6.42 -4.05
C LYS A 107 17.62 5.58 -3.11
N PRO A 108 17.10 4.43 -3.56
CA PRO A 108 16.41 3.55 -2.66
C PRO A 108 17.37 3.17 -1.52
N GLY A 109 16.90 3.25 -0.27
CA GLY A 109 17.75 3.03 0.91
C GLY A 109 18.50 1.69 0.89
N ARG A 110 18.00 0.73 0.11
CA ARG A 110 18.72 -0.47 -0.34
C ARG A 110 18.50 -0.67 -1.83
N SER A 111 19.57 -0.78 -2.62
CA SER A 111 19.50 -1.10 -4.06
C SER A 111 19.00 -2.53 -4.33
N ILE A 112 19.19 -3.40 -3.34
CA ILE A 112 18.79 -4.79 -3.38
C ILE A 112 18.05 -5.09 -2.08
N ILE A 113 16.85 -5.63 -2.22
CA ILE A 113 16.06 -6.16 -1.10
C ILE A 113 16.09 -7.67 -1.22
N GLU A 114 16.75 -8.31 -0.26
CA GLU A 114 16.73 -9.76 -0.10
C GLU A 114 15.66 -10.13 0.92
N VAL A 115 14.75 -11.00 0.51
CA VAL A 115 13.62 -11.41 1.33
C VAL A 115 14.05 -12.44 2.36
N ASP A 116 13.75 -12.16 3.61
CA ASP A 116 14.04 -12.99 4.77
C ASP A 116 12.80 -13.05 5.70
N PRO A 117 12.51 -14.16 6.40
CA PRO A 117 11.33 -14.24 7.27
C PRO A 117 11.32 -13.20 8.40
N ASP A 118 12.48 -12.65 8.75
CA ASP A 118 12.68 -11.67 9.82
C ASP A 118 12.94 -10.24 9.27
N MET A 119 12.74 -10.02 7.96
CA MET A 119 12.95 -8.70 7.33
C MET A 119 11.99 -7.64 7.88
N GLU A 120 12.38 -6.36 7.81
CA GLU A 120 11.40 -5.28 7.96
C GLU A 120 10.47 -5.26 6.73
N PRO A 121 9.18 -4.94 6.90
CA PRO A 121 8.25 -4.83 5.77
C PRO A 121 8.74 -3.84 4.72
N VAL A 122 8.55 -4.16 3.45
CA VAL A 122 9.00 -3.36 2.31
C VAL A 122 7.85 -2.66 1.61
N GLU A 123 8.14 -1.45 1.14
CA GLU A 123 7.17 -0.59 0.49
C GLU A 123 6.83 -1.09 -0.93
N PRO A 124 5.55 -1.05 -1.32
CA PRO A 124 5.08 -1.42 -2.66
C PRO A 124 5.87 -0.82 -3.83
N PHE A 125 6.27 0.46 -3.74
CA PHE A 125 7.07 1.11 -4.77
C PHE A 125 8.40 0.38 -5.00
N ASN A 126 9.06 -0.07 -3.94
CA ASN A 126 10.37 -0.72 -4.01
C ASN A 126 10.31 -2.14 -4.59
N ILE A 127 9.15 -2.80 -4.51
CA ILE A 127 8.93 -4.16 -5.03
C ILE A 127 8.05 -4.19 -6.29
N ARG A 128 7.89 -3.05 -6.99
CA ARG A 128 6.96 -2.93 -8.13
C ARG A 128 7.31 -3.78 -9.35
N TYR A 129 8.54 -4.31 -9.41
CA TYR A 129 9.03 -5.16 -10.49
C TYR A 129 9.21 -6.61 -10.04
N LEU A 130 9.13 -7.54 -11.00
CA LEU A 130 9.31 -8.97 -10.75
C LEU A 130 10.66 -9.24 -10.06
N PRO A 131 10.69 -10.00 -8.95
CA PRO A 131 11.93 -10.36 -8.27
C PRO A 131 12.70 -11.45 -9.04
N ASP A 132 14.00 -11.52 -8.79
CA ASP A 132 14.81 -12.69 -9.12
C ASP A 132 14.58 -13.76 -8.05
N ILE A 133 14.34 -15.02 -8.46
CA ILE A 133 14.00 -16.12 -7.56
C ILE A 133 14.98 -17.26 -7.78
N ARG A 134 15.86 -17.52 -6.82
CA ARG A 134 16.91 -18.57 -6.96
C ARG A 134 17.10 -19.34 -5.67
N TRP A 135 17.70 -20.52 -5.74
CA TRP A 135 18.12 -21.24 -4.54
C TRP A 135 19.35 -22.10 -4.83
N PRO A 136 20.13 -22.46 -3.80
CA PRO A 136 21.26 -23.35 -3.97
C PRO A 136 20.84 -24.70 -4.57
N GLY A 137 21.61 -25.21 -5.52
CA GLY A 137 21.37 -26.53 -6.12
C GLY A 137 20.28 -26.59 -7.20
N ILE A 138 19.76 -25.44 -7.68
CA ILE A 138 18.87 -25.42 -8.84
C ILE A 138 19.63 -25.92 -10.09
N SER A 139 19.32 -27.13 -10.56
CA SER A 139 19.90 -27.67 -11.79
C SER A 139 19.24 -27.03 -13.02
N ARG A 140 19.97 -26.96 -14.13
CA ARG A 140 19.41 -26.53 -15.43
C ARG A 140 18.43 -27.54 -16.02
N ASN A 141 18.41 -28.77 -15.51
CA ASN A 141 17.52 -29.83 -15.94
C ASN A 141 16.24 -29.93 -15.09
N ASP A 142 16.22 -29.28 -13.93
CA ASP A 142 15.04 -29.25 -13.09
C ASP A 142 14.06 -28.20 -13.62
N THR A 143 12.77 -28.53 -13.55
CA THR A 143 11.69 -27.66 -13.99
C THR A 143 10.69 -27.46 -12.86
N PHE A 144 10.33 -26.21 -12.60
CA PHE A 144 9.43 -25.81 -11.52
C PHE A 144 8.31 -24.91 -12.00
N ILE A 145 7.20 -24.94 -11.27
CA ILE A 145 6.16 -23.91 -11.34
C ILE A 145 6.40 -22.92 -10.22
N ILE A 146 6.51 -21.65 -10.57
CA ILE A 146 6.66 -20.53 -9.63
C ILE A 146 5.34 -19.79 -9.57
N LEU A 147 4.85 -19.59 -8.35
CA LEU A 147 3.62 -18.87 -8.08
C LEU A 147 3.92 -17.77 -7.05
N ILE A 148 3.45 -16.55 -7.30
CA ILE A 148 3.42 -15.48 -6.30
C ILE A 148 1.96 -15.14 -6.03
N THR A 149 1.55 -15.17 -4.78
CA THR A 149 0.18 -14.85 -4.37
C THR A 149 0.19 -13.84 -3.23
N ASP A 150 -0.64 -12.82 -3.36
CA ASP A 150 -0.92 -11.89 -2.27
C ASP A 150 -1.96 -12.53 -1.34
N ALA A 151 -1.52 -13.02 -0.19
CA ALA A 151 -2.40 -13.79 0.69
C ALA A 151 -3.39 -12.90 1.46
N GLY A 152 -3.04 -11.63 1.73
CA GLY A 152 -3.96 -10.72 2.42
C GLY A 152 -5.10 -10.25 1.52
N PHE A 153 -4.83 -9.93 0.25
CA PHE A 153 -5.88 -9.60 -0.72
C PHE A 153 -6.47 -10.81 -1.45
N GLY A 154 -5.83 -11.97 -1.37
CA GLY A 154 -6.26 -13.20 -2.02
C GLY A 154 -6.09 -13.18 -3.54
N THR A 155 -5.08 -12.50 -4.06
CA THR A 155 -4.85 -12.41 -5.49
C THR A 155 -3.72 -13.32 -5.94
N LEU A 156 -3.83 -13.80 -7.16
CA LEU A 156 -2.72 -14.41 -7.87
C LEU A 156 -1.92 -13.28 -8.52
N ASN A 157 -0.62 -13.19 -8.22
CA ASN A 157 0.21 -12.06 -8.62
C ASN A 157 1.19 -12.44 -9.73
N PHE A 158 1.64 -13.70 -9.80
CA PHE A 158 2.51 -14.20 -10.85
C PHE A 158 2.40 -15.72 -10.97
N VAL A 159 2.46 -16.23 -12.20
CA VAL A 159 2.59 -17.67 -12.47
C VAL A 159 3.51 -17.89 -13.66
N ALA A 160 4.51 -18.75 -13.48
CA ALA A 160 5.33 -19.27 -14.56
C ALA A 160 5.59 -20.77 -14.36
N TYR A 161 5.78 -21.49 -15.46
CA TYR A 161 6.19 -22.90 -15.47
C TYR A 161 7.45 -23.07 -16.32
N ASP A 162 8.08 -24.24 -16.26
CA ASP A 162 9.39 -24.53 -16.89
C ASP A 162 10.52 -23.60 -16.39
N TYR A 163 10.41 -23.18 -15.12
CA TYR A 163 11.44 -22.38 -14.44
C TYR A 163 12.66 -23.23 -14.07
N PRO A 164 13.92 -22.76 -14.25
CA PRO A 164 14.35 -21.39 -14.62
C PRO A 164 14.71 -21.17 -16.09
N LYS A 165 14.97 -22.22 -16.89
CA LYS A 165 15.65 -22.08 -18.20
C LYS A 165 14.72 -21.63 -19.33
N ASN A 166 13.54 -22.24 -19.42
CA ASN A 166 12.58 -22.03 -20.51
C ASN A 166 11.25 -21.52 -19.96
N SER A 167 11.34 -20.60 -19.00
CA SER A 167 10.18 -20.14 -18.24
C SER A 167 9.11 -19.55 -19.14
N LYS A 168 7.90 -20.09 -19.04
CA LYS A 168 6.72 -19.58 -19.73
C LYS A 168 5.79 -18.95 -18.72
N VAL A 169 5.51 -17.67 -18.91
CA VAL A 169 4.69 -16.86 -18.01
C VAL A 169 3.22 -17.01 -18.41
N LEU A 170 2.40 -17.49 -17.49
CA LEU A 170 0.94 -17.57 -17.65
C LEU A 170 0.24 -16.35 -17.08
N GLN A 171 0.82 -15.77 -16.03
CA GLN A 171 0.36 -14.51 -15.47
C GLN A 171 1.55 -13.62 -15.14
N HIS A 172 1.60 -12.44 -15.77
CA HIS A 172 2.61 -11.42 -15.50
C HIS A 172 2.51 -10.89 -14.07
N TYR A 173 3.67 -10.51 -13.54
CA TYR A 173 3.80 -10.01 -12.18
C TYR A 173 2.94 -8.76 -11.97
N LYS A 174 2.08 -8.84 -10.96
CA LYS A 174 1.34 -7.70 -10.41
C LYS A 174 1.90 -7.45 -8.99
N PRO A 175 2.37 -6.24 -8.67
CA PRO A 175 2.90 -5.96 -7.35
C PRO A 175 1.79 -6.01 -6.30
N SER A 176 2.19 -6.26 -5.05
CA SER A 176 1.30 -6.08 -3.91
C SER A 176 1.15 -4.58 -3.64
N GLU A 177 -0.06 -4.06 -3.81
CA GLU A 177 -0.37 -2.63 -3.62
C GLU A 177 -1.05 -2.44 -2.26
N ASN A 178 -0.40 -2.90 -1.19
CA ASN A 178 -0.95 -2.80 0.16
C ASN A 178 -1.11 -1.32 0.57
N PHE A 179 -2.34 -0.90 0.78
CA PHE A 179 -2.72 0.48 1.13
C PHE A 179 -3.11 0.61 2.61
N ARG A 180 -2.94 -0.45 3.41
CA ARG A 180 -3.35 -0.52 4.81
C ARG A 180 -2.14 -0.37 5.75
N PRO A 181 -2.35 0.16 6.96
CA PRO A 181 -1.26 0.29 7.95
C PRO A 181 -0.77 -1.07 8.48
N LEU A 182 -1.47 -2.18 8.19
CA LEU A 182 -1.08 -3.53 8.58
C LEU A 182 -0.20 -4.18 7.50
N VAL A 183 0.74 -5.02 7.94
CA VAL A 183 1.63 -5.77 7.04
C VAL A 183 0.83 -6.78 6.23
N ASN A 184 1.09 -6.81 4.93
CA ASN A 184 0.49 -7.73 3.98
C ASN A 184 1.49 -8.82 3.52
N PRO A 185 1.13 -10.11 3.59
CA PRO A 185 2.02 -11.21 3.18
C PRO A 185 1.88 -11.53 1.68
N LEU A 186 2.96 -11.29 0.92
CA LEU A 186 3.10 -11.75 -0.46
C LEU A 186 3.94 -13.04 -0.47
N VAL A 187 3.33 -14.15 -0.85
CA VAL A 187 3.90 -15.50 -0.71
C VAL A 187 4.44 -15.99 -2.05
N VAL A 188 5.71 -16.38 -2.07
CA VAL A 188 6.36 -17.06 -3.20
C VAL A 188 6.31 -18.56 -2.95
N ILE A 189 5.75 -19.31 -3.88
CA ILE A 189 5.52 -20.75 -3.79
C ILE A 189 6.18 -21.43 -4.99
N VAL A 190 6.85 -22.56 -4.73
CA VAL A 190 7.54 -23.37 -5.74
C VAL A 190 6.96 -24.77 -5.72
N PHE A 191 6.44 -25.21 -6.87
CA PHE A 191 6.05 -26.60 -7.10
C PHE A 191 7.05 -27.32 -7.98
N GLN A 192 7.31 -28.58 -7.68
CA GLN A 192 8.07 -29.46 -8.56
C GLN A 192 7.18 -29.91 -9.73
N GLN A 193 7.69 -29.84 -10.97
CA GLN A 193 7.00 -30.39 -12.12
C GLN A 193 7.27 -31.90 -12.24
N ALA A 194 6.22 -32.67 -12.47
CA ALA A 194 6.32 -34.08 -12.79
C ALA A 194 6.97 -34.27 -14.17
N PRO A 195 7.94 -35.20 -14.32
CA PRO A 195 8.54 -35.49 -15.61
C PRO A 195 7.47 -35.91 -16.64
N LYS A 196 7.60 -35.42 -17.88
CA LYS A 196 6.73 -35.75 -19.04
C LYS A 196 5.29 -35.23 -18.99
N ARG A 197 4.92 -34.44 -17.97
CA ARG A 197 3.62 -33.78 -17.93
C ARG A 197 3.69 -32.43 -18.65
N ASP A 198 2.69 -32.16 -19.48
CA ASP A 198 2.51 -30.83 -20.06
C ASP A 198 1.80 -29.90 -19.08
N TYR A 199 2.37 -28.71 -18.90
CA TYR A 199 1.89 -27.63 -18.03
C TYR A 199 1.44 -26.39 -18.82
N GLY A 200 1.38 -26.48 -20.16
CA GLY A 200 0.88 -25.41 -21.02
C GLY A 200 -0.56 -25.00 -20.75
N ASN A 201 -1.37 -25.90 -20.20
CA ASN A 201 -2.79 -25.70 -19.91
C ASN A 201 -3.09 -25.63 -18.41
N LEU A 202 -2.17 -25.10 -17.60
CA LEU A 202 -2.42 -24.88 -16.17
C LEU A 202 -3.69 -24.02 -15.98
N LYS A 203 -4.65 -24.54 -15.22
CA LYS A 203 -5.87 -23.84 -14.84
C LYS A 203 -5.52 -22.79 -13.80
N ILE A 204 -5.52 -21.53 -14.23
CA ILE A 204 -5.37 -20.36 -13.36
C ILE A 204 -6.76 -19.79 -13.02
N THR A 205 -6.91 -19.30 -11.80
CA THR A 205 -8.13 -18.63 -11.37
C THR A 205 -8.36 -17.37 -12.20
N ASP A 206 -9.59 -17.12 -12.63
CA ASP A 206 -9.96 -15.87 -13.28
C ASP A 206 -9.73 -14.69 -12.31
N GLY A 207 -9.31 -13.53 -12.83
CA GLY A 207 -8.98 -12.35 -12.02
C GLY A 207 -10.14 -11.82 -11.18
N SER A 208 -11.37 -12.22 -11.51
CA SER A 208 -12.61 -11.92 -10.79
C SER A 208 -12.69 -12.62 -9.42
N GLU A 209 -12.15 -13.82 -9.28
CA GLU A 209 -12.25 -14.62 -8.05
C GLU A 209 -11.08 -14.39 -7.09
N LEU A 210 -11.22 -14.85 -5.83
CA LEU A 210 -10.12 -14.93 -4.87
C LEU A 210 -9.33 -16.22 -5.13
N PHE A 211 -8.01 -16.09 -5.24
CA PHE A 211 -7.10 -17.21 -5.44
C PHE A 211 -7.27 -18.26 -4.32
N ASN A 212 -7.27 -19.53 -4.73
CA ASN A 212 -7.48 -20.68 -3.86
C ASN A 212 -6.37 -21.70 -4.12
N LEU A 213 -5.37 -21.76 -3.23
CA LEU A 213 -4.21 -22.63 -3.38
C LEU A 213 -4.60 -24.12 -3.40
N PRO A 214 -5.41 -24.66 -2.46
CA PRO A 214 -5.88 -26.05 -2.55
C PRO A 214 -6.59 -26.38 -3.86
N LYS A 215 -7.50 -25.49 -4.31
CA LYS A 215 -8.19 -25.71 -5.59
C LYS A 215 -7.22 -25.67 -6.76
N PHE A 216 -6.26 -24.74 -6.77
CA PHE A 216 -5.21 -24.68 -7.79
C PHE A 216 -4.37 -25.96 -7.82
N MET A 217 -4.01 -26.51 -6.65
CA MET A 217 -3.26 -27.75 -6.56
C MET A 217 -4.05 -28.94 -7.12
N ILE A 218 -5.33 -29.08 -6.74
CA ILE A 218 -6.20 -30.16 -7.22
C ILE A 218 -6.47 -30.03 -8.73
N ASP A 219 -6.88 -28.85 -9.19
CA ASP A 219 -7.24 -28.59 -10.60
C ASP A 219 -6.05 -28.81 -11.55
N ASN A 220 -4.83 -28.68 -11.02
CA ASN A 220 -3.58 -28.88 -11.74
C ASN A 220 -2.81 -30.13 -11.27
N ALA A 221 -3.44 -31.04 -10.52
CA ALA A 221 -2.84 -32.26 -9.97
C ALA A 221 -1.38 -32.07 -9.51
N LEU A 222 -1.15 -31.09 -8.64
CA LEU A 222 0.14 -30.79 -8.00
C LEU A 222 0.29 -31.56 -6.68
N GLU A 223 -0.21 -32.78 -6.69
CA GLU A 223 -0.15 -33.75 -5.61
C GLU A 223 0.37 -35.04 -6.26
N SER A 224 1.49 -35.54 -5.76
CA SER A 224 2.08 -36.79 -6.23
C SER A 224 1.85 -37.89 -5.21
N GLU A 225 1.47 -39.07 -5.69
CA GLU A 225 1.41 -40.26 -4.87
C GLU A 225 2.81 -40.88 -4.79
N HIS A 226 3.38 -40.93 -3.58
CA HIS A 226 4.64 -41.60 -3.32
C HIS A 226 4.48 -42.60 -2.18
N LYS A 227 4.68 -43.90 -2.47
CA LYS A 227 4.63 -44.99 -1.47
C LYS A 227 3.32 -44.97 -0.64
N ASN A 228 2.17 -44.96 -1.31
CA ASN A 228 0.83 -44.90 -0.71
C ASN A 228 0.60 -43.67 0.20
N THR A 229 1.39 -42.61 0.03
CA THR A 229 1.22 -41.32 0.71
C THR A 229 1.04 -40.23 -0.34
N ILE A 230 -0.04 -39.46 -0.24
CA ILE A 230 -0.25 -38.28 -1.07
C ILE A 230 0.66 -37.17 -0.55
N LEU A 231 1.65 -36.79 -1.35
CA LEU A 231 2.58 -35.72 -1.05
C LEU A 231 2.25 -34.52 -1.93
N SER A 232 2.12 -33.35 -1.32
CA SER A 232 2.06 -32.09 -2.06
C SER A 232 3.36 -31.86 -2.84
N ASP A 233 3.26 -31.50 -4.12
CA ASP A 233 4.42 -31.11 -4.94
C ASP A 233 4.94 -29.70 -4.57
N LEU A 234 4.34 -29.06 -3.56
CA LEU A 234 4.82 -27.83 -2.95
C LEU A 234 6.13 -28.09 -2.21
N VAL A 235 7.24 -27.71 -2.85
CA VAL A 235 8.60 -28.03 -2.40
C VAL A 235 9.35 -26.81 -1.85
N GLY A 236 8.87 -25.59 -2.13
CA GLY A 236 9.50 -24.37 -1.64
C GLY A 236 8.52 -23.24 -1.34
N MET A 237 8.88 -22.41 -0.36
CA MET A 237 8.09 -21.23 0.04
C MET A 237 8.98 -20.15 0.63
N ASN A 238 8.68 -18.88 0.32
CA ASN A 238 9.21 -17.71 1.01
C ASN A 238 8.11 -16.64 1.13
N ILE A 239 8.23 -15.71 2.09
CA ILE A 239 7.20 -14.73 2.42
C ILE A 239 7.82 -13.33 2.40
N VAL A 240 7.32 -12.47 1.54
CA VAL A 240 7.66 -11.05 1.49
C VAL A 240 6.67 -10.30 2.37
N MET A 241 7.18 -9.57 3.37
CA MET A 241 6.37 -8.69 4.20
C MET A 241 6.24 -7.33 3.52
N VAL A 242 5.01 -6.90 3.21
CA VAL A 242 4.74 -5.68 2.45
C VAL A 242 4.04 -4.65 3.34
N SER A 243 4.64 -3.46 3.50
CA SER A 243 4.01 -2.32 4.19
C SER A 243 3.06 -1.57 3.26
N ALA A 244 2.52 -0.44 3.71
CA ALA A 244 1.90 0.55 2.82
C ALA A 244 2.86 1.70 2.55
N ASP A 245 2.65 2.36 1.41
CA ASP A 245 3.33 3.58 1.00
C ASP A 245 2.37 4.51 0.25
N ALA A 246 2.80 5.74 -0.01
CA ALA A 246 1.98 6.70 -0.74
C ALA A 246 1.64 6.23 -2.16
N TYR A 247 2.56 5.50 -2.81
CA TYR A 247 2.36 4.97 -4.16
C TYR A 247 1.16 4.01 -4.24
N SER A 248 1.08 3.04 -3.34
CA SER A 248 -0.02 2.07 -3.27
C SER A 248 -1.33 2.73 -2.85
N ILE A 249 -1.31 3.64 -1.88
CA ILE A 249 -2.48 4.42 -1.46
C ILE A 249 -3.06 5.19 -2.66
N GLU A 250 -2.23 5.93 -3.40
CA GLU A 250 -2.70 6.71 -4.55
C GLU A 250 -3.26 5.82 -5.65
N LYS A 251 -2.67 4.65 -5.91
CA LYS A 251 -3.21 3.72 -6.91
C LYS A 251 -4.60 3.22 -6.55
N GLN A 252 -4.90 3.00 -5.27
CA GLN A 252 -6.26 2.65 -4.87
C GLN A 252 -7.21 3.85 -4.92
N ARG A 253 -6.72 5.03 -4.55
CA ARG A 253 -7.44 6.30 -4.62
C ARG A 253 -7.90 6.60 -6.05
N ILE A 254 -6.99 6.53 -7.02
CA ILE A 254 -7.29 6.71 -8.46
C ILE A 254 -8.27 5.65 -8.98
N ARG A 255 -8.23 4.43 -8.45
CA ARG A 255 -9.18 3.36 -8.80
C ARG A 255 -10.53 3.48 -8.09
N ALA A 256 -10.73 4.52 -7.27
CA ALA A 256 -11.95 4.72 -6.48
C ALA A 256 -12.26 3.56 -5.51
N ILE A 257 -11.23 2.90 -4.99
CA ILE A 257 -11.39 1.76 -4.07
C ILE A 257 -11.44 2.25 -2.63
N VAL A 258 -10.50 3.13 -2.24
CA VAL A 258 -10.34 3.67 -0.89
C VAL A 258 -9.44 4.90 -0.96
N ASP A 259 -9.67 5.89 -0.10
CA ASP A 259 -8.76 7.01 0.11
C ASP A 259 -8.16 6.97 1.52
N ASN A 260 -6.88 6.60 1.58
CA ASN A 260 -6.11 6.59 2.82
C ASN A 260 -5.06 7.71 2.88
N CYS A 261 -5.14 8.74 2.03
CA CYS A 261 -4.16 9.83 2.02
C CYS A 261 -4.10 10.56 3.37
N HIS A 262 -5.23 10.66 4.08
CA HIS A 262 -5.30 11.18 5.45
C HIS A 262 -4.31 10.49 6.40
N SER A 263 -4.06 9.19 6.22
CA SER A 263 -3.15 8.43 7.09
C SER A 263 -1.69 8.90 6.96
N LEU A 264 -1.27 9.39 5.79
CA LEU A 264 0.07 9.96 5.58
C LEU A 264 0.19 11.32 6.27
N ILE A 265 -0.86 12.13 6.19
CA ILE A 265 -0.92 13.44 6.85
C ILE A 265 -0.87 13.27 8.37
N GLN A 266 -1.66 12.34 8.93
CA GLN A 266 -1.59 11.99 10.36
C GLN A 266 -0.18 11.58 10.78
N GLN A 267 0.51 10.76 9.97
CA GLN A 267 1.88 10.33 10.27
C GLN A 267 2.87 11.48 10.23
N LYS A 268 2.77 12.39 9.26
CA LYS A 268 3.60 13.60 9.17
C LYS A 268 3.36 14.49 10.39
N LEU A 269 2.11 14.84 10.68
CA LEU A 269 1.74 15.67 11.82
C LEU A 269 2.19 15.09 13.16
N ARG A 270 2.06 13.77 13.38
CA ARG A 270 2.54 13.12 14.63
C ARG A 270 4.07 13.12 14.78
N LYS A 271 4.81 13.10 13.68
CA LYS A 271 6.28 13.18 13.69
C LYS A 271 6.78 14.61 13.80
N ASP A 272 5.96 15.56 13.34
CA ASP A 272 6.29 16.96 13.25
C ASP A 272 5.87 17.73 14.50
N ASN A 273 6.84 18.08 15.33
CA ASN A 273 6.60 18.82 16.57
C ASN A 273 6.51 20.34 16.36
N ARG A 274 6.48 20.83 15.11
CA ARG A 274 6.39 22.27 14.83
C ARG A 274 5.14 22.90 15.41
N TRP A 275 4.02 22.17 15.43
CA TRP A 275 2.73 22.72 15.80
C TRP A 275 2.20 22.10 17.09
N SER A 276 2.20 22.89 18.16
CA SER A 276 1.79 22.44 19.50
C SER A 276 0.33 21.95 19.56
N PHE A 277 -0.55 22.53 18.74
CA PHE A 277 -1.98 22.18 18.68
C PHE A 277 -2.23 20.74 18.24
N VAL A 278 -1.30 20.14 17.48
CA VAL A 278 -1.44 18.78 16.93
C VAL A 278 -1.62 17.74 18.05
N ASN A 279 -1.02 17.97 19.22
CA ASN A 279 -1.16 17.08 20.38
C ASN A 279 -2.58 17.07 20.97
N ALA A 280 -3.32 18.19 20.84
CA ALA A 280 -4.69 18.31 21.30
C ALA A 280 -5.72 18.00 20.20
N PHE A 281 -5.28 17.98 18.93
CA PHE A 281 -6.14 17.70 17.79
C PHE A 281 -6.45 16.19 17.72
N PRO A 282 -7.73 15.78 17.52
CA PRO A 282 -8.12 14.38 17.46
C PRO A 282 -7.72 13.74 16.13
N LEU A 283 -6.40 13.63 15.87
CA LEU A 283 -5.88 13.07 14.61
C LEU A 283 -6.40 11.66 14.32
N SER A 284 -6.76 10.88 15.34
CA SER A 284 -7.35 9.54 15.16
C SER A 284 -8.74 9.55 14.54
N GLU A 285 -9.45 10.68 14.59
CA GLU A 285 -10.78 10.85 13.99
C GLU A 285 -10.71 11.37 12.56
N MET A 286 -9.52 11.80 12.08
CA MET A 286 -9.32 12.21 10.70
C MET A 286 -9.44 10.98 9.78
N ASP A 287 -10.46 10.95 8.94
CA ASP A 287 -10.77 9.83 8.03
C ASP A 287 -10.62 10.21 6.54
N THR A 288 -10.32 11.47 6.26
CA THR A 288 -10.27 12.00 4.89
C THR A 288 -9.28 13.16 4.74
N SER A 289 -8.90 13.45 3.49
CA SER A 289 -8.03 14.58 3.13
C SER A 289 -8.63 15.35 1.95
N LEU A 290 -8.49 16.67 1.97
CA LEU A 290 -8.97 17.56 0.91
C LEU A 290 -7.78 18.10 0.11
N SER A 291 -7.96 18.23 -1.21
CA SER A 291 -7.03 18.96 -2.06
C SER A 291 -7.42 20.44 -2.05
N VAL A 292 -6.44 21.32 -1.86
CA VAL A 292 -6.63 22.76 -1.75
C VAL A 292 -5.66 23.43 -2.69
N ASP A 293 -6.16 24.26 -3.60
CA ASP A 293 -5.36 25.00 -4.56
C ASP A 293 -5.64 26.50 -4.41
N TYR A 294 -4.60 27.33 -4.47
CA TYR A 294 -4.74 28.78 -4.50
C TYR A 294 -4.40 29.34 -5.88
N GLN A 295 -5.13 30.38 -6.31
CA GLN A 295 -4.83 31.07 -7.55
C GLN A 295 -3.80 32.18 -7.31
N GLN A 296 -2.64 32.07 -7.97
CA GLN A 296 -1.69 33.15 -8.12
C GLN A 296 -2.08 33.95 -9.37
N PRO A 297 -2.53 35.22 -9.26
CA PRO A 297 -2.78 36.05 -10.43
C PRO A 297 -1.47 36.47 -11.11
N ALA A 298 -1.55 36.80 -12.41
CA ALA A 298 -0.43 37.44 -13.10
C ALA A 298 -0.23 38.87 -12.55
N VAL A 299 0.97 39.13 -12.01
CA VAL A 299 1.33 40.44 -11.43
C VAL A 299 2.76 40.78 -11.81
N SER A 300 2.99 42.03 -12.18
CA SER A 300 4.31 42.59 -12.41
C SER A 300 4.52 43.75 -11.46
N TYR A 301 5.56 43.70 -10.64
CA TYR A 301 5.83 44.72 -9.64
C TYR A 301 7.34 44.88 -9.38
N GLU A 302 7.75 46.08 -8.98
CA GLU A 302 9.15 46.40 -8.70
C GLU A 302 9.42 46.41 -7.20
N VAL A 303 10.40 45.63 -6.74
CA VAL A 303 10.85 45.63 -5.33
C VAL A 303 12.36 45.71 -5.32
N CYS A 304 12.91 46.62 -4.51
CA CYS A 304 14.36 46.79 -4.38
C CYS A 304 15.09 47.00 -5.72
N CYS A 305 14.50 47.73 -6.66
CA CYS A 305 15.01 47.97 -8.03
C CYS A 305 15.09 46.70 -8.91
N GLU A 306 14.40 45.63 -8.53
CA GLU A 306 14.24 44.42 -9.34
C GLU A 306 12.79 44.30 -9.80
N GLN A 307 12.60 44.07 -11.11
CA GLN A 307 11.30 43.75 -11.67
C GLN A 307 10.98 42.28 -11.40
N ILE A 308 9.87 42.01 -10.72
CA ILE A 308 9.37 40.66 -10.47
C ILE A 308 8.12 40.45 -11.32
N ASP A 309 8.16 39.44 -12.18
CA ASP A 309 7.05 39.03 -13.03
C ASP A 309 6.52 37.67 -12.60
N LEU A 310 5.30 37.65 -12.05
CA LEU A 310 4.57 36.45 -11.67
C LEU A 310 3.49 36.13 -12.69
N TRP A 311 3.33 34.84 -12.99
CA TRP A 311 2.43 34.34 -14.01
C TRP A 311 1.15 33.81 -13.35
N ASP A 312 0.03 33.88 -14.08
CA ASP A 312 -1.23 33.31 -13.60
C ASP A 312 -1.13 31.78 -13.53
N MET A 313 -1.28 31.22 -12.34
CA MET A 313 -1.20 29.77 -12.13
C MET A 313 -1.94 29.32 -10.86
N TRP A 314 -2.32 28.06 -10.83
CA TRP A 314 -2.84 27.41 -9.63
C TRP A 314 -1.71 26.74 -8.86
N LEU A 315 -1.59 27.08 -7.59
CA LEU A 315 -0.60 26.52 -6.67
C LEU A 315 -1.30 25.54 -5.72
N PRO A 316 -1.04 24.24 -5.85
CA PRO A 316 -1.58 23.24 -4.93
C PRO A 316 -0.90 23.34 -3.57
N LEU A 317 -1.66 23.17 -2.49
CA LEU A 317 -1.11 22.87 -1.18
C LEU A 317 -0.52 21.47 -1.17
N ASP A 318 0.69 21.37 -0.63
CA ASP A 318 1.36 20.10 -0.40
C ASP A 318 1.37 19.81 1.12
N PRO A 319 0.41 19.01 1.62
CA PRO A 319 0.29 18.73 3.06
C PRO A 319 1.39 17.81 3.60
N LEU A 320 2.21 17.21 2.73
CA LEU A 320 3.30 16.32 3.12
C LEU A 320 4.67 16.98 2.95
N GLY A 321 4.76 18.01 2.12
CA GLY A 321 5.94 18.84 1.91
C GLY A 321 6.19 19.85 3.04
N ASP A 322 7.36 20.49 2.98
CA ASP A 322 7.77 21.56 3.89
C ASP A 322 7.82 22.93 3.20
N GLY A 323 7.18 23.05 2.02
CA GLY A 323 7.12 24.27 1.24
C GLY A 323 6.19 25.32 1.85
N ASN A 324 6.42 26.59 1.50
CA ASN A 324 5.57 27.70 1.88
C ASN A 324 4.89 28.28 0.64
N LEU A 325 3.68 28.81 0.79
CA LEU A 325 3.04 29.60 -0.24
C LEU A 325 3.44 31.08 -0.13
N PRO A 326 3.56 31.80 -1.26
CA PRO A 326 3.71 33.25 -1.23
C PRO A 326 2.46 33.91 -0.63
N SER A 327 2.67 34.94 0.19
CA SER A 327 1.57 35.67 0.84
C SER A 327 0.56 36.25 -0.14
N LEU A 328 0.99 36.60 -1.36
CA LEU A 328 0.12 37.12 -2.41
C LEU A 328 -1.03 36.17 -2.75
N VAL A 329 -0.77 34.86 -2.69
CA VAL A 329 -1.66 33.82 -3.22
C VAL A 329 -2.76 33.48 -2.21
N VAL A 330 -2.48 33.63 -0.91
CA VAL A 330 -3.44 33.40 0.17
C VAL A 330 -4.42 34.56 0.37
N HIS A 331 -4.35 35.63 -0.44
CA HIS A 331 -5.33 36.73 -0.45
C HIS A 331 -6.63 36.38 -1.18
N ASN A 332 -6.63 35.34 -2.00
CA ASN A 332 -7.83 34.88 -2.70
C ASN A 332 -8.41 33.66 -1.99
N GLU A 333 -9.72 33.44 -2.14
CA GLU A 333 -10.33 32.20 -1.67
C GLU A 333 -9.69 31.00 -2.39
N PRO A 334 -9.35 29.93 -1.64
CA PRO A 334 -8.83 28.72 -2.26
C PRO A 334 -9.96 27.95 -2.94
N ARG A 335 -9.57 27.19 -3.97
CA ARG A 335 -10.40 26.12 -4.47
C ARG A 335 -10.18 24.89 -3.60
N VAL A 336 -11.25 24.33 -3.07
CA VAL A 336 -11.21 23.11 -2.26
C VAL A 336 -11.98 22.00 -2.96
N SER A 337 -11.36 20.83 -3.06
CA SER A 337 -11.96 19.66 -3.68
C SER A 337 -11.72 18.40 -2.85
N ALA A 338 -12.80 17.66 -2.61
CA ALA A 338 -12.69 16.23 -2.39
C ALA A 338 -12.42 15.56 -3.75
N ILE A 339 -11.46 14.64 -3.81
CA ILE A 339 -10.89 14.01 -5.02
C ILE A 339 -11.84 13.92 -6.24
N ARG A 340 -11.35 14.37 -7.40
CA ARG A 340 -12.03 14.20 -8.70
C ARG A 340 -11.88 12.77 -9.20
N ILE A 341 -12.82 11.89 -8.87
CA ILE A 341 -12.92 10.55 -9.46
C ILE A 341 -13.70 10.66 -10.79
N PRO A 342 -13.18 10.17 -11.93
CA PRO A 342 -13.93 10.15 -13.18
C PRO A 342 -15.23 9.32 -13.02
N GLN A 343 -16.37 9.91 -13.36
CA GLN A 343 -17.74 9.43 -13.12
C GLN A 343 -18.13 8.08 -13.77
N ASN A 344 -17.22 7.37 -14.42
CA ASN A 344 -17.54 6.24 -15.31
C ASN A 344 -17.63 4.85 -14.63
N ASN A 345 -17.56 4.73 -13.31
CA ASN A 345 -17.65 3.42 -12.64
C ASN A 345 -19.00 3.21 -11.95
N ALA A 346 -19.85 2.36 -12.51
CA ALA A 346 -21.19 2.04 -12.00
C ALA A 346 -21.21 1.33 -10.61
N ASN A 347 -20.07 0.80 -10.14
CA ASN A 347 -19.95 0.15 -8.82
C ASN A 347 -19.64 1.13 -7.66
N TYR A 348 -19.69 2.43 -7.94
CA TYR A 348 -19.27 3.55 -7.09
C TYR A 348 -20.03 3.72 -5.76
N GLN A 349 -21.29 3.29 -5.68
CA GLN A 349 -22.20 3.68 -4.58
C GLN A 349 -21.88 3.08 -3.19
N ARG A 350 -20.95 2.12 -3.04
CA ARG A 350 -20.67 1.47 -1.74
C ARG A 350 -19.23 1.59 -1.21
N SER A 351 -18.27 1.96 -2.05
CA SER A 351 -16.87 2.23 -1.65
C SER A 351 -16.66 3.67 -1.15
N ALA A 352 -17.71 4.48 -1.15
CA ALA A 352 -17.69 5.92 -0.92
C ALA A 352 -17.75 6.36 0.56
N ARG A 353 -17.60 5.45 1.53
CA ARG A 353 -17.63 5.84 2.96
C ARG A 353 -16.42 6.69 3.36
N ASP A 354 -15.29 6.49 2.70
CA ASP A 354 -14.02 7.18 3.00
C ASP A 354 -13.82 8.43 2.11
N PHE A 355 -14.79 8.75 1.25
CA PHE A 355 -14.74 9.91 0.35
C PHE A 355 -15.74 10.98 0.79
N VAL A 356 -15.23 12.19 1.04
CA VAL A 356 -16.06 13.35 1.37
C VAL A 356 -16.98 13.72 0.20
N GLY A 357 -18.25 13.95 0.50
CA GLY A 357 -19.22 14.49 -0.45
C GLY A 357 -19.92 13.48 -1.37
N VAL A 358 -19.55 12.20 -1.32
CA VAL A 358 -20.13 11.16 -2.19
C VAL A 358 -21.25 10.37 -1.50
N VAL A 359 -21.37 10.51 -0.19
CA VAL A 359 -22.36 9.79 0.61
C VAL A 359 -23.76 10.37 0.35
N LEU A 360 -24.73 9.49 0.04
CA LEU A 360 -26.17 9.77 -0.17
C LEU A 360 -26.92 10.35 1.06
N PHE A 361 -26.20 10.89 2.04
CA PHE A 361 -26.78 11.55 3.19
C PHE A 361 -26.60 13.06 3.03
N ASP A 362 -27.64 13.82 3.42
CA ASP A 362 -27.66 15.29 3.44
C ASP A 362 -26.76 15.84 4.55
N TYR A 363 -25.48 15.44 4.56
CA TYR A 363 -24.50 16.04 5.44
C TYR A 363 -24.12 17.42 4.91
N SER A 364 -24.03 18.34 5.86
CA SER A 364 -23.48 19.67 5.66
C SER A 364 -22.10 19.72 6.29
N TYR A 365 -21.13 20.24 5.56
CA TYR A 365 -19.74 20.35 6.01
C TYR A 365 -19.42 21.80 6.38
N SER A 366 -18.48 21.95 7.32
CA SER A 366 -17.87 23.23 7.63
C SER A 366 -16.39 23.19 7.30
N LEU A 367 -15.90 24.22 6.64
CA LEU A 367 -14.51 24.41 6.27
C LEU A 367 -13.95 25.57 7.07
N VAL A 368 -12.86 25.31 7.79
CA VAL A 368 -12.22 26.27 8.70
C VAL A 368 -10.76 26.41 8.27
N LEU A 369 -10.31 27.65 8.05
CA LEU A 369 -8.90 28.01 7.92
C LEU A 369 -8.54 28.96 9.06
N PHE A 370 -7.57 28.57 9.86
CA PHE A 370 -7.14 29.34 11.03
C PHE A 370 -5.65 29.21 11.27
N ASP A 371 -5.07 30.24 11.90
CA ASP A 371 -3.73 30.21 12.46
C ASP A 371 -3.80 29.68 13.90
N PRO A 372 -3.24 28.49 14.17
CA PRO A 372 -3.30 27.87 15.49
C PRO A 372 -2.45 28.60 16.54
N ASP A 373 -1.37 29.28 16.13
CA ASP A 373 -0.44 29.93 17.06
C ASP A 373 -0.97 31.31 17.49
N ARG A 374 -1.66 32.00 16.57
CA ARG A 374 -2.27 33.32 16.84
C ARG A 374 -3.74 33.24 17.24
N ALA A 375 -4.32 32.04 17.25
CA ALA A 375 -5.76 31.81 17.44
C ALA A 375 -6.61 32.70 16.51
N PHE A 376 -6.17 32.86 15.26
CA PHE A 376 -6.77 33.78 14.30
C PHE A 376 -7.53 33.03 13.21
N LEU A 377 -8.82 33.33 13.05
CA LEU A 377 -9.66 32.73 12.01
C LEU A 377 -9.47 33.50 10.70
N HIS A 378 -8.92 32.83 9.68
CA HIS A 378 -8.80 33.41 8.33
C HIS A 378 -10.11 33.28 7.56
N TRP A 379 -10.75 32.11 7.65
CA TRP A 379 -11.91 31.80 6.84
C TRP A 379 -12.77 30.68 7.45
N LEU A 380 -14.09 30.86 7.40
CA LEU A 380 -15.09 29.88 7.85
C LEU A 380 -16.27 29.88 6.88
N ILE A 381 -16.47 28.74 6.24
CA ILE A 381 -17.69 28.43 5.47
C ILE A 381 -18.40 27.30 6.19
N ILE A 382 -19.69 27.46 6.45
CA ILE A 382 -20.56 26.42 7.02
C ILE A 382 -21.58 25.97 6.00
N ASP A 383 -22.34 24.93 6.34
CA ASP A 383 -23.48 24.46 5.55
C ASP A 383 -23.13 24.09 4.10
N ILE A 384 -21.89 23.67 3.82
CA ILE A 384 -21.47 23.23 2.47
C ILE A 384 -22.15 21.88 2.20
N PRO A 385 -23.02 21.77 1.18
CA PRO A 385 -23.64 20.50 0.84
C PRO A 385 -22.60 19.46 0.43
N SER A 386 -22.81 18.20 0.83
CA SER A 386 -21.97 17.07 0.45
C SER A 386 -21.73 17.01 -1.07
N ALA A 387 -22.79 17.11 -1.86
CA ALA A 387 -22.74 17.10 -3.32
C ALA A 387 -21.89 18.24 -3.91
N SER A 388 -21.96 19.44 -3.32
CA SER A 388 -21.17 20.61 -3.74
C SER A 388 -19.69 20.38 -3.46
N LEU A 389 -19.35 19.90 -2.27
CA LEU A 389 -17.95 19.62 -1.90
C LEU A 389 -17.34 18.50 -2.77
N ALA A 390 -18.11 17.47 -3.12
CA ALA A 390 -17.70 16.46 -4.11
C ALA A 390 -17.56 17.02 -5.53
N ALA A 391 -18.37 18.01 -5.89
CA ALA A 391 -18.25 18.74 -7.15
C ALA A 391 -17.10 19.78 -7.13
N SER A 392 -16.29 19.82 -6.07
CA SER A 392 -15.22 20.81 -5.88
C SER A 392 -15.74 22.25 -5.80
N SER A 393 -16.92 22.43 -5.23
CA SER A 393 -17.57 23.71 -5.02
C SER A 393 -17.89 23.92 -3.54
N ILE A 394 -17.44 25.05 -3.03
CA ILE A 394 -17.72 25.53 -1.66
C ILE A 394 -18.73 26.69 -1.65
N ASN A 395 -19.07 27.20 -2.83
CA ASN A 395 -19.91 28.41 -3.01
C ASN A 395 -21.37 28.20 -2.60
N ASP A 396 -21.80 26.94 -2.55
CA ASP A 396 -23.15 26.58 -2.08
C ASP A 396 -23.25 26.60 -0.54
N GLY A 397 -22.12 26.74 0.16
CA GLY A 397 -22.08 26.98 1.59
C GLY A 397 -22.27 28.45 1.95
N LYS A 398 -22.38 28.71 3.25
CA LYS A 398 -22.52 30.06 3.81
C LYS A 398 -21.21 30.50 4.45
N THR A 399 -20.60 31.55 3.89
CA THR A 399 -19.43 32.20 4.49
C THR A 399 -19.85 32.96 5.75
N VAL A 400 -19.31 32.55 6.90
CA VAL A 400 -19.60 33.14 8.23
C VAL A 400 -18.50 34.08 8.67
N GLY A 401 -17.26 33.78 8.30
CA GLY A 401 -16.10 34.61 8.58
C GLY A 401 -15.15 34.61 7.39
N CYS A 402 -14.78 35.79 6.92
CA CYS A 402 -13.74 35.97 5.92
C CYS A 402 -12.89 37.15 6.38
N VAL A 403 -11.61 36.88 6.67
CA VAL A 403 -10.62 37.93 6.85
C VAL A 403 -9.51 37.70 5.83
N LEU A 404 -9.87 37.82 4.55
CA LEU A 404 -8.89 38.14 3.51
C LEU A 404 -8.43 39.59 3.79
N SER A 405 -7.19 39.74 4.23
CA SER A 405 -6.70 40.92 4.96
C SER A 405 -6.92 42.26 4.27
N LEU A 406 -7.20 43.28 5.09
CA LEU A 406 -6.73 44.67 4.97
C LEU A 406 -6.45 45.14 3.54
N SER A 407 -7.47 45.78 2.96
CA SER A 407 -7.32 46.80 1.92
C SER A 407 -6.18 47.76 2.28
N LEU A 408 -4.98 47.54 1.76
CA LEU A 408 -4.04 48.62 1.50
C LEU A 408 -4.62 49.37 0.29
N ARG A 409 -5.37 50.43 0.58
CA ARG A 409 -5.65 51.50 -0.39
C ARG A 409 -4.38 52.30 -0.63
#